data_AF-A0A7S3GAP4-F1
#
_entry.id   AF-A0A7S3GAP4-F1
#
_cell.length_a   1.000
_cell.length_b   1.000
_cell.length_c   1.000
_cell.angle_alpha   90.00
_cell.angle_beta   90.00
_cell.angle_gamma   90.00
#
_symmetry.space_group_name_H-M   'P 1'
#
loop_
_entity.id
_entity.type
_entity.pdbx_description
1 polymer ?
#
loop_
_entity_poly.entity_id
_entity_poly.type
_entity_poly.pdbx_seq_one_letter_code
_entity_poly.pdbx_strand_id
1 'polypeptide(L)'
;TMPKPRDNRDRTPFIPDTVRAQQQVAEAVMKTDDDDEEMSAEARRMVQEMAQAVRRKTQKEIMQESGGAGVYAMNYRDHWMLREEDWKSDHVPEIMDGKNVADYYDPDIMAKLDELEREEEEMIAGYEEGKELGMAEDEDLTEEQQAQVAAIREKKSKIVVKRRIARGTMNNARLSRRAKGGTAEEVVEELGELGVDATEAAKDASSRRA
;
A
#
# COMPACT_ATOMS: atom_id res chain seq x y z
N THR A 1 16.52 -56.40 3.12
CA THR A 1 15.09 -56.66 2.82
C THR A 1 14.66 -55.73 1.70
N MET A 2 14.08 -56.27 0.63
CA MET A 2 13.63 -55.45 -0.51
C MET A 2 12.38 -54.63 -0.10
N PRO A 3 12.19 -53.42 -0.66
CA PRO A 3 10.99 -52.62 -0.37
C PRO A 3 9.74 -53.37 -0.83
N LYS A 4 8.73 -53.45 0.03
CA LYS A 4 7.42 -54.01 -0.34
C LYS A 4 6.65 -52.97 -1.17
N PRO A 5 6.05 -53.35 -2.30
CA PRO A 5 5.27 -52.42 -3.13
C PRO A 5 4.04 -51.93 -2.35
N ARG A 6 3.82 -50.62 -2.38
CA ARG A 6 2.71 -49.95 -1.68
C ARG A 6 1.47 -49.79 -2.56
N ASP A 7 1.68 -49.47 -3.84
CA ASP A 7 0.66 -49.23 -4.86
C ASP A 7 1.13 -49.78 -6.22
N ASN A 8 0.20 -49.90 -7.18
CA ASN A 8 0.48 -50.33 -8.57
C ASN A 8 0.83 -49.13 -9.48
N ARG A 9 1.45 -48.08 -8.94
CA ARG A 9 1.87 -46.91 -9.72
C ARG A 9 3.35 -47.00 -10.05
N ASP A 10 3.68 -46.98 -11.33
CA ASP A 10 5.07 -46.95 -11.77
C ASP A 10 5.68 -45.57 -11.50
N ARG A 11 6.77 -45.56 -10.74
CA ARG A 11 7.56 -44.37 -10.39
C ARG A 11 8.95 -44.50 -10.99
N THR A 12 9.00 -44.68 -12.30
CA THR A 12 10.27 -44.80 -13.03
C THR A 12 11.09 -43.52 -12.92
N PRO A 13 12.41 -43.60 -12.85
CA PRO A 13 13.27 -42.41 -12.84
C PRO A 13 13.11 -41.63 -14.16
N PHE A 14 12.95 -40.32 -14.08
CA PHE A 14 12.92 -39.44 -15.24
C PHE A 14 14.32 -38.88 -15.50
N ILE A 15 14.96 -39.37 -16.57
CA ILE A 15 16.27 -38.90 -17.03
C ILE A 15 16.04 -38.19 -18.37
N PRO A 16 16.28 -36.87 -18.49
CA PRO A 16 16.13 -36.15 -19.75
C PRO A 16 17.06 -36.69 -20.83
N ASP A 17 16.59 -36.72 -22.08
CA ASP A 17 17.35 -37.25 -23.21
C ASP A 17 18.66 -36.48 -23.46
N THR A 18 18.68 -35.18 -23.15
CA THR A 18 19.89 -34.34 -23.22
C THR A 18 21.01 -34.85 -22.31
N VAL A 19 20.68 -35.36 -21.11
CA VAL A 19 21.65 -35.91 -20.17
C VAL A 19 22.11 -37.30 -20.60
N ARG A 20 21.20 -38.12 -21.16
CA ARG A 20 21.56 -39.44 -21.73
C ARG A 20 22.55 -39.31 -22.88
N ALA A 21 22.32 -38.35 -23.78
CA ALA A 21 23.24 -38.06 -24.87
C ALA A 21 24.62 -37.63 -24.33
N GLN A 22 24.66 -36.78 -23.30
CA GLN A 22 25.92 -36.40 -22.65
C GLN A 22 26.64 -37.59 -22.00
N GLN A 23 25.91 -38.50 -21.35
CA GLN A 23 26.48 -39.72 -20.77
C GLN A 23 27.08 -40.64 -21.84
N GLN A 24 26.40 -40.81 -22.97
CA GLN A 24 26.92 -41.61 -24.10
C GLN A 24 28.22 -41.02 -24.67
N VAL A 25 28.29 -39.69 -24.81
CA VAL A 25 29.51 -39.00 -25.25
C VAL A 25 30.64 -39.18 -24.21
N ALA A 26 30.34 -39.01 -22.92
CA ALA A 26 31.33 -39.21 -21.85
C ALA A 26 31.83 -40.65 -21.77
N GLU A 27 30.93 -41.64 -21.93
CA GLU A 27 31.27 -43.06 -21.97
C GLU A 27 32.15 -43.39 -23.18
N ALA A 28 31.86 -42.81 -24.35
CA ALA A 28 32.68 -42.97 -25.54
C ALA A 28 34.09 -42.38 -25.35
N VAL A 29 34.21 -41.20 -24.72
CA VAL A 29 35.51 -40.58 -24.39
C VAL A 29 36.31 -41.46 -23.43
N MET A 30 35.67 -41.97 -22.36
CA MET A 30 36.35 -42.85 -21.40
C MET A 30 36.87 -44.13 -22.07
N LYS A 31 36.07 -44.74 -22.96
CA LYS A 31 36.50 -45.91 -23.75
C LYS A 31 37.62 -45.61 -24.75
N THR A 32 37.87 -44.35 -25.09
CA THR A 32 39.02 -43.97 -25.92
C THR A 32 40.30 -43.68 -25.14
N ASP A 33 40.19 -43.42 -23.83
CA ASP A 33 41.30 -43.13 -22.92
C ASP A 33 41.86 -44.40 -22.25
N ASP A 34 41.04 -45.43 -22.05
CA ASP A 34 41.50 -46.78 -21.74
C ASP A 34 42.13 -47.38 -23.02
N ASP A 35 43.42 -47.74 -23.00
CA ASP A 35 44.27 -48.13 -24.14
C ASP A 35 43.80 -49.35 -24.97
N ASP A 36 42.58 -49.33 -25.52
CA ASP A 36 42.11 -50.31 -26.50
C ASP A 36 42.76 -49.99 -27.86
N GLU A 37 43.74 -50.82 -28.25
CA GLU A 37 44.49 -50.76 -29.52
C GLU A 37 43.61 -50.84 -30.79
N GLU A 38 42.30 -51.09 -30.66
CA GLU A 38 41.38 -51.32 -31.77
C GLU A 38 40.67 -50.06 -32.31
N MET A 39 40.74 -48.92 -31.61
CA MET A 39 40.11 -47.67 -32.07
C MET A 39 41.03 -46.87 -33.00
N SER A 40 40.60 -46.63 -34.23
CA SER A 40 41.37 -45.83 -35.21
C SER A 40 41.64 -44.41 -34.68
N ALA A 41 42.79 -43.83 -35.05
CA ALA A 41 43.13 -42.46 -34.68
C ALA A 41 42.07 -41.44 -35.13
N GLU A 42 41.38 -41.72 -36.23
CA GLU A 42 40.25 -40.93 -36.75
C GLU A 42 39.04 -40.99 -35.82
N ALA A 43 38.70 -42.17 -35.27
CA ALA A 43 37.60 -42.34 -34.34
C ALA A 43 37.87 -41.64 -32.99
N ARG A 44 39.10 -41.72 -32.47
CA ARG A 44 39.52 -41.00 -31.25
C ARG A 44 39.39 -39.48 -31.43
N ARG A 45 39.82 -38.96 -32.58
CA ARG A 45 39.70 -37.53 -32.91
C ARG A 45 38.24 -37.09 -33.01
N MET A 46 37.37 -37.90 -33.62
CA MET A 46 35.95 -37.59 -33.75
C MET A 46 35.22 -37.54 -32.40
N VAL A 47 35.52 -38.49 -31.50
CA VAL A 47 34.96 -38.52 -30.13
C VAL A 47 35.44 -37.29 -29.33
N GLN A 48 36.71 -36.92 -29.47
CA GLN A 48 37.28 -35.75 -28.79
C GLN A 48 36.68 -34.44 -29.32
N GLU A 49 36.44 -34.34 -30.63
CA GLU A 49 35.76 -33.20 -31.25
C GLU A 49 34.29 -33.09 -30.82
N MET A 50 33.57 -34.21 -30.74
CA MET A 50 32.20 -34.25 -30.19
C MET A 50 32.17 -33.82 -28.72
N ALA A 51 33.13 -34.28 -27.92
CA ALA A 51 33.26 -33.87 -26.52
C ALA A 51 33.56 -32.37 -26.38
N GLN A 52 34.40 -31.82 -27.25
CA GLN A 52 34.71 -30.39 -27.28
C GLN A 52 33.51 -29.55 -27.75
N ALA A 53 32.74 -30.02 -28.72
CA ALA A 53 31.53 -29.34 -29.20
C ALA A 53 30.42 -29.29 -28.13
N VAL A 54 30.34 -30.29 -27.26
CA VAL A 54 29.37 -30.33 -26.15
C VAL A 54 29.83 -29.52 -24.93
N ARG A 55 31.14 -29.29 -24.78
CA ARG A 55 31.69 -28.51 -23.66
C ARG A 55 31.28 -27.04 -23.76
N ARG A 56 30.48 -26.59 -22.80
CA ARG A 56 30.16 -25.16 -22.62
C ARG A 56 31.32 -24.47 -21.90
N LYS A 57 31.63 -23.23 -22.32
CA LYS A 57 32.52 -22.36 -21.54
C LYS A 57 31.94 -22.18 -20.14
N THR A 58 32.78 -22.42 -19.13
CA THR A 58 32.38 -22.25 -17.73
C THR A 58 32.52 -20.80 -17.32
N GLN A 59 31.76 -20.36 -16.30
CA GLN A 59 31.91 -19.01 -15.76
C GLN A 59 33.32 -18.75 -15.20
N LYS A 60 34.02 -19.80 -14.76
CA LYS A 60 35.43 -19.70 -14.32
C LYS A 60 36.36 -19.30 -15.47
N GLU A 61 36.18 -19.87 -16.65
CA GLU A 61 36.97 -19.53 -17.84
C GLU A 61 36.66 -18.12 -18.33
N ILE A 62 35.37 -17.75 -18.38
CA ILE A 62 34.94 -16.40 -18.76
C ILE A 62 35.50 -15.35 -17.80
N MET A 63 35.49 -15.62 -16.49
CA MET A 63 36.11 -14.77 -15.48
C MET A 63 37.61 -14.60 -15.73
N GLN A 64 38.33 -15.68 -16.03
CA GLN A 64 39.77 -15.63 -16.33
C GLN A 64 40.06 -14.80 -17.58
N GLU A 65 39.24 -14.94 -18.63
CA GLU A 65 39.32 -14.14 -19.85
C GLU A 65 39.00 -12.65 -19.59
N SER A 66 38.07 -12.34 -18.67
CA SER A 66 37.53 -10.99 -18.43
C SER A 66 38.24 -10.20 -17.32
N GLY A 67 39.49 -10.52 -17.00
CA GLY A 67 40.31 -9.78 -16.03
C GLY A 67 40.44 -10.42 -14.64
N GLY A 68 39.91 -11.63 -14.45
CA GLY A 68 40.15 -12.45 -13.26
C GLY A 68 39.34 -12.07 -12.02
N ALA A 69 39.68 -12.71 -10.90
CA ALA A 69 38.98 -12.53 -9.64
C ALA A 69 39.15 -11.09 -9.12
N GLY A 70 38.02 -10.43 -8.81
CA GLY A 70 37.99 -9.06 -8.27
C GLY A 70 37.73 -7.96 -9.30
N VAL A 71 37.90 -8.23 -10.60
CA VAL A 71 37.53 -7.29 -11.69
C VAL A 71 36.25 -7.72 -12.38
N TYR A 72 36.10 -9.01 -12.65
CA TYR A 72 34.93 -9.55 -13.32
C TYR A 72 33.69 -9.48 -12.41
N ALA A 73 32.63 -8.84 -12.91
CA ALA A 73 31.30 -8.84 -12.31
C ALA A 73 30.34 -9.59 -13.24
N MET A 74 29.82 -10.72 -12.77
CA MET A 74 28.87 -11.53 -13.53
C MET A 74 27.50 -10.85 -13.57
N ASN A 75 26.94 -10.70 -14.78
CA ASN A 75 25.55 -10.28 -14.93
C ASN A 75 24.61 -11.49 -14.78
N TYR A 76 23.79 -11.49 -13.74
CA TYR A 76 22.83 -12.57 -13.49
C TYR A 76 21.70 -12.61 -14.53
N ARG A 77 21.41 -11.47 -15.18
CA ARG A 77 20.31 -11.34 -16.14
C ARG A 77 20.58 -12.07 -17.46
N ASP A 78 21.84 -12.32 -17.79
CA ASP A 78 22.23 -12.99 -19.04
C ASP A 78 21.63 -14.41 -19.14
N HIS A 79 21.42 -15.06 -17.99
CA HIS A 79 20.86 -16.41 -17.87
C HIS A 79 19.32 -16.46 -17.89
N TRP A 80 18.63 -15.32 -17.98
CA TRP A 80 17.18 -15.31 -18.05
C TRP A 80 16.70 -15.81 -19.40
N MET A 81 15.60 -16.57 -19.39
CA MET A 81 14.91 -17.02 -20.60
C MET A 81 13.64 -16.20 -20.73
N LEU A 82 13.72 -15.13 -21.53
CA LEU A 82 12.62 -14.23 -21.84
C LEU A 82 12.13 -14.46 -23.26
N ARG A 83 10.98 -13.87 -23.60
CA ARG A 83 10.41 -13.94 -24.95
C ARG A 83 11.29 -13.21 -25.97
N GLU A 84 11.82 -12.05 -25.57
CA GLU A 84 12.75 -11.24 -26.37
C GLU A 84 14.05 -11.06 -25.56
N GLU A 85 15.20 -11.19 -26.23
CA GLU A 85 16.49 -11.12 -25.55
C GLU A 85 16.86 -9.70 -25.10
N ASP A 86 16.39 -8.69 -25.84
CA ASP A 86 16.66 -7.28 -25.57
C ASP A 86 16.08 -6.83 -24.21
N TRP A 87 14.97 -7.45 -23.77
CA TRP A 87 14.31 -7.11 -22.51
C TRP A 87 15.12 -7.52 -21.26
N LYS A 88 16.19 -8.32 -21.41
CA LYS A 88 17.04 -8.72 -20.28
C LYS A 88 17.71 -7.52 -19.61
N SER A 89 18.00 -6.48 -20.38
CA SER A 89 18.62 -5.24 -19.87
C SER A 89 17.63 -4.26 -19.25
N ASP A 90 16.33 -4.45 -19.42
CA ASP A 90 15.34 -3.46 -18.98
C ASP A 90 15.27 -3.38 -17.45
N HIS A 91 15.01 -2.16 -16.95
CA HIS A 91 14.84 -1.91 -15.53
C HIS A 91 13.36 -2.02 -15.15
N VAL A 92 13.05 -2.94 -14.24
CA VAL A 92 11.69 -3.10 -13.70
C VAL A 92 11.49 -2.09 -12.56
N PRO A 93 10.47 -1.21 -12.63
CA PRO A 93 10.15 -0.34 -11.51
C PRO A 93 9.57 -1.14 -10.34
N GLU A 94 10.07 -0.92 -9.13
CA GLU A 94 9.61 -1.63 -7.93
C GLU A 94 8.54 -0.85 -7.15
N ILE A 95 8.69 0.48 -7.03
CA ILE A 95 7.82 1.32 -6.22
C ILE A 95 7.34 2.52 -7.06
N MET A 96 6.04 2.78 -7.00
CA MET A 96 5.38 3.93 -7.62
C MET A 96 4.33 4.50 -6.66
N ASP A 97 4.36 5.81 -6.40
CA ASP A 97 3.44 6.52 -5.49
C ASP A 97 3.27 5.89 -4.09
N GLY A 98 4.37 5.33 -3.55
CA GLY A 98 4.38 4.66 -2.25
C GLY A 98 3.71 3.28 -2.24
N LYS A 99 3.35 2.75 -3.41
CA LYS A 99 2.81 1.40 -3.61
C LYS A 99 3.81 0.52 -4.37
N ASN A 100 3.75 -0.79 -4.14
CA ASN A 100 4.57 -1.76 -4.85
C ASN A 100 3.94 -2.07 -6.22
N VAL A 101 4.73 -1.98 -7.29
CA VAL A 101 4.28 -2.29 -8.65
C VAL A 101 3.98 -3.78 -8.80
N ALA A 102 4.70 -4.65 -8.08
CA ALA A 102 4.55 -6.10 -8.17
C ALA A 102 3.15 -6.59 -7.81
N ASP A 103 2.46 -5.87 -6.92
CA ASP A 103 1.12 -6.21 -6.44
C ASP A 103 0.04 -6.02 -7.53
N TYR A 104 0.38 -5.30 -8.62
CA TYR A 104 -0.54 -4.99 -9.72
C TYR A 104 -0.20 -5.76 -11.01
N TYR A 105 0.78 -6.67 -11.03
CA TYR A 105 1.03 -7.51 -12.20
C TYR A 105 0.01 -8.66 -12.29
N ASP A 106 -0.93 -8.54 -13.24
CA ASP A 106 -1.94 -9.56 -13.52
C ASP A 106 -2.12 -9.71 -15.04
N PRO A 107 -2.17 -10.95 -15.59
CA PRO A 107 -2.42 -11.16 -17.02
C PRO A 107 -3.74 -10.55 -17.50
N ASP A 108 -4.75 -10.45 -16.63
CA ASP A 108 -6.10 -9.98 -16.94
C ASP A 108 -6.35 -8.55 -16.42
N ILE A 109 -5.30 -7.78 -16.10
CA ILE A 109 -5.42 -6.44 -15.50
C ILE A 109 -6.29 -5.49 -16.35
N MET A 110 -6.18 -5.55 -17.68
CA MET A 110 -6.95 -4.69 -18.58
C MET A 110 -8.45 -4.95 -18.47
N ALA A 111 -8.86 -6.22 -18.42
CA ALA A 111 -10.28 -6.56 -18.28
C ALA A 111 -10.85 -6.12 -16.92
N LYS A 112 -10.04 -6.18 -15.85
CA LYS A 112 -10.43 -5.67 -14.53
C LYS A 112 -10.53 -4.15 -14.52
N LEU A 113 -9.67 -3.47 -15.27
CA LEU A 113 -9.71 -2.02 -15.42
C LEU A 113 -10.95 -1.57 -16.20
N ASP A 114 -11.25 -2.23 -17.32
CA ASP A 114 -12.43 -1.91 -18.14
C ASP A 114 -13.76 -2.06 -17.34
N GLU A 115 -13.88 -3.11 -16.52
CA GLU A 115 -15.06 -3.29 -15.66
C GLU A 115 -15.15 -2.22 -14.56
N LEU A 116 -14.00 -1.81 -14.01
CA LEU A 116 -13.95 -0.76 -12.99
C LEU A 116 -14.32 0.60 -13.59
N GLU A 117 -13.82 0.93 -14.78
CA GLU A 117 -14.16 2.16 -15.49
C GLU A 117 -15.67 2.22 -15.79
N ARG A 118 -16.28 1.10 -16.19
CA ARG A 118 -17.73 1.00 -16.40
C ARG A 118 -18.52 1.25 -15.12
N GLU A 119 -18.10 0.67 -14.00
CA GLU A 119 -18.72 0.91 -12.68
C GLU A 119 -18.57 2.38 -12.25
N GLU A 120 -17.40 2.98 -12.46
CA GLU A 120 -17.15 4.39 -12.16
C GLU A 120 -17.99 5.33 -13.03
N GLU A 121 -18.15 5.05 -14.33
CA GLU A 121 -19.02 5.82 -15.22
C GLU A 121 -20.49 5.78 -14.78
N GLU A 122 -20.99 4.59 -14.41
CA GLU A 122 -22.36 4.44 -13.88
C GLU A 122 -22.53 5.23 -12.57
N MET A 123 -21.53 5.20 -11.69
CA MET A 123 -21.53 5.93 -10.43
C MET A 123 -21.48 7.45 -10.62
N ILE A 124 -20.62 7.93 -11.53
CA ILE A 124 -20.50 9.35 -11.87
C ILE A 124 -21.80 9.86 -12.48
N ALA A 125 -22.39 9.13 -13.42
CA ALA A 125 -23.67 9.50 -14.04
C ALA A 125 -24.78 9.62 -12.99
N GLY A 126 -24.87 8.67 -12.06
CA GLY A 126 -25.83 8.72 -10.95
C GLY A 126 -25.59 9.90 -9.99
N TYR A 127 -24.32 10.25 -9.75
CA TYR A 127 -23.97 11.41 -8.93
C TYR A 127 -24.30 12.73 -9.64
N GLU A 128 -24.03 12.84 -10.94
CA GLU A 128 -24.37 14.01 -11.74
C GLU A 128 -25.89 14.19 -11.85
N GLU A 129 -26.65 13.11 -12.06
CA GLU A 129 -28.11 13.13 -12.03
C GLU A 129 -28.63 13.57 -10.64
N GLY A 130 -28.07 13.02 -9.56
CA GLY A 130 -28.41 13.42 -8.19
C GLY A 130 -28.08 14.88 -7.88
N LYS A 131 -26.99 15.41 -8.46
CA LYS A 131 -26.61 16.82 -8.36
C LYS A 131 -27.55 17.71 -9.18
N GLU A 132 -27.92 17.31 -10.39
CA GLU A 132 -28.88 18.04 -11.24
C GLU A 132 -30.28 18.07 -10.61
N LEU A 133 -30.67 17.00 -9.91
CA LEU A 133 -31.90 16.91 -9.12
C LEU A 133 -31.83 17.67 -7.79
N GLY A 134 -30.72 18.35 -7.48
CA GLY A 134 -30.56 19.15 -6.27
C GLY A 134 -30.53 18.32 -4.97
N MET A 135 -30.28 17.02 -5.07
CA MET A 135 -30.27 16.11 -3.92
C MET A 135 -28.89 15.97 -3.27
N ALA A 136 -27.84 16.57 -3.87
CA ALA A 136 -26.46 16.48 -3.43
C ALA A 136 -25.91 17.78 -2.80
N GLU A 137 -26.70 18.84 -2.71
CA GLU A 137 -26.37 19.98 -1.86
C GLU A 137 -27.01 19.73 -0.50
N ASP A 138 -26.18 19.45 0.52
CA ASP A 138 -26.51 19.93 1.86
C ASP A 138 -26.95 21.38 1.66
N GLU A 139 -28.25 21.69 1.80
CA GLU A 139 -28.76 23.05 1.65
C GLU A 139 -27.79 23.99 2.37
N ASP A 140 -27.04 24.78 1.59
CA ASP A 140 -26.17 25.80 2.15
C ASP A 140 -27.04 26.56 3.14
N LEU A 141 -26.61 26.57 4.41
CA LEU A 141 -27.34 27.23 5.49
C LEU A 141 -27.84 28.56 4.94
N THR A 142 -29.15 28.81 5.00
CA THR A 142 -29.71 30.07 4.49
C THR A 142 -28.97 31.24 5.13
N GLU A 143 -28.92 32.40 4.48
CA GLU A 143 -28.22 33.58 5.04
C GLU A 143 -28.67 33.86 6.49
N GLU A 144 -29.95 33.61 6.80
CA GLU A 144 -30.51 33.65 8.15
C GLU A 144 -29.90 32.61 9.10
N GLN A 145 -29.77 31.35 8.68
CA GLN A 145 -29.16 30.28 9.47
C GLN A 145 -27.67 30.53 9.70
N GLN A 146 -26.93 31.06 8.70
CA GLN A 146 -25.53 31.44 8.86
C GLN A 146 -25.36 32.57 9.89
N ALA A 147 -26.24 33.58 9.82
CA ALA A 147 -26.26 34.67 10.80
C ALA A 147 -26.56 34.16 12.22
N GLN A 148 -27.50 33.21 12.37
CA GLN A 148 -27.80 32.57 13.66
C GLN A 148 -26.59 31.79 14.20
N VAL A 149 -25.89 31.01 13.36
CA VAL A 149 -24.69 30.26 13.76
C VAL A 149 -23.58 31.22 14.20
N ALA A 150 -23.39 32.33 13.49
CA ALA A 150 -22.44 33.37 13.88
C ALA A 150 -22.78 33.98 15.25
N ALA A 151 -24.05 34.34 15.47
CA ALA A 151 -24.53 34.86 16.76
C ALA A 151 -24.34 33.85 17.91
N ILE A 152 -24.59 32.56 17.67
CA ILE A 152 -24.36 31.49 18.66
C ILE A 152 -22.87 31.37 19.00
N ARG A 153 -21.98 31.39 17.99
CA ARG A 153 -20.52 31.31 18.20
C ARG A 153 -20.00 32.51 18.99
N GLU A 154 -20.48 33.71 18.69
CA GLU A 154 -20.13 34.92 19.41
C GLU A 154 -20.62 34.89 20.87
N LYS A 155 -21.88 34.50 21.10
CA LYS A 155 -22.42 34.37 22.47
C LYS A 155 -21.63 33.33 23.27
N LYS A 156 -21.27 32.21 22.65
CA LYS A 156 -20.47 31.15 23.28
C LYS A 156 -19.04 31.62 23.62
N SER A 157 -18.39 32.39 22.75
CA SER A 157 -17.05 32.94 23.02
C SER A 157 -17.08 33.91 24.21
N LYS A 158 -18.09 34.80 24.27
CA LYS A 158 -18.31 35.71 25.41
C LYS A 158 -18.52 34.94 26.72
N ILE A 159 -19.31 33.87 26.71
CA ILE A 159 -19.53 33.00 27.90
C ILE A 159 -18.21 32.37 28.36
N VAL A 160 -17.39 31.85 27.44
CA VAL A 160 -16.10 31.25 27.78
C VAL A 160 -15.13 32.27 28.38
N VAL A 161 -15.06 33.48 27.81
CA VAL A 161 -14.23 34.57 28.33
C VAL A 161 -14.70 35.00 29.72
N LYS A 162 -16.00 35.26 29.91
CA LYS A 162 -16.60 35.57 31.23
C LYS A 162 -16.26 34.47 32.25
N ARG A 163 -16.35 33.20 31.85
CA ARG A 163 -16.00 32.06 32.72
C ARG A 163 -14.52 32.01 33.08
N ARG A 164 -13.62 32.32 32.14
CA ARG A 164 -12.17 32.36 32.40
C ARG A 164 -11.82 33.49 33.36
N ILE A 165 -12.38 34.68 33.16
CA ILE A 165 -12.19 35.83 34.06
C ILE A 165 -12.75 35.52 35.46
N ALA A 166 -13.97 34.99 35.54
CA ALA A 166 -14.61 34.63 36.82
C ALA A 166 -13.90 33.49 37.58
N ARG A 167 -13.11 32.66 36.88
CA ARG A 167 -12.29 31.62 37.52
C ARG A 167 -11.00 32.17 38.12
N GLY A 168 -10.57 33.37 37.72
CA GLY A 168 -9.35 34.02 38.19
C GLY A 168 -8.07 33.31 37.73
N THR A 169 -7.04 34.08 37.39
CA THR A 169 -5.67 33.61 37.13
C THR A 169 -4.85 33.38 38.41
N MET A 170 -5.46 33.54 39.60
CA MET A 170 -4.81 33.30 40.90
C MET A 170 -5.58 32.24 41.69
N ASN A 171 -4.83 31.39 42.39
CA ASN A 171 -5.27 30.23 43.20
C ASN A 171 -6.13 30.62 44.43
N ASN A 172 -7.21 31.37 44.24
CA ASN A 172 -8.12 31.77 45.32
C ASN A 172 -9.37 30.89 45.34
N ALA A 173 -9.87 30.60 46.55
CA ALA A 173 -11.14 29.91 46.73
C ALA A 173 -12.30 30.74 46.17
N ARG A 174 -13.25 30.10 45.48
CA ARG A 174 -14.43 30.79 44.96
C ARG A 174 -15.36 31.18 46.11
N LEU A 175 -15.78 32.44 46.15
CA LEU A 175 -16.81 32.91 47.08
C LEU A 175 -18.15 32.23 46.77
N SER A 176 -18.91 31.91 47.80
CA SER A 176 -20.27 31.36 47.64
C SER A 176 -21.21 32.43 47.08
N ARG A 177 -22.25 32.03 46.32
CA ARG A 177 -23.26 32.98 45.80
C ARG A 177 -23.92 33.80 46.92
N ARG A 178 -24.14 33.19 48.08
CA ARG A 178 -24.71 33.87 49.26
C ARG A 178 -23.77 34.95 49.82
N ALA A 179 -22.46 34.71 49.82
CA ALA A 179 -21.47 35.67 50.29
C ALA A 179 -21.19 36.78 49.27
N LYS A 180 -21.29 36.47 47.97
CA LYS A 180 -21.11 37.45 46.89
C LYS A 180 -22.29 38.43 46.78
N GLY A 181 -23.49 37.96 47.08
CA GLY A 181 -24.72 38.71 46.85
C GLY A 181 -25.01 38.90 45.35
N GLY A 182 -26.11 39.57 45.05
CA GLY A 182 -26.50 40.00 43.71
C GLY A 182 -27.48 41.16 43.83
N THR A 183 -27.49 42.05 42.84
CA THR A 183 -28.44 43.17 42.84
C THR A 183 -29.74 42.76 42.16
N ALA A 184 -30.85 43.34 42.61
CA ALA A 184 -32.15 43.12 41.98
C ALA A 184 -32.20 43.63 40.54
N GLU A 185 -31.45 44.69 40.27
CA GLU A 185 -31.33 45.31 38.93
C GLU A 185 -30.67 44.34 37.93
N GLU A 186 -29.55 43.70 38.31
CA GLU A 186 -28.88 42.69 37.46
C GLU A 186 -29.80 41.49 37.15
N VAL A 187 -30.58 41.04 38.14
CA VAL A 187 -31.51 39.92 37.96
C VAL A 187 -32.66 40.28 37.02
N VAL A 188 -33.20 41.51 37.13
CA VAL A 188 -34.26 42.00 36.25
C VAL A 188 -33.77 42.15 34.82
N GLU A 189 -32.54 42.65 34.62
CA GLU A 189 -31.91 42.79 33.31
C GLU A 189 -31.66 41.42 32.64
N GLU A 190 -31.04 40.46 33.34
CA GLU A 190 -30.77 39.11 32.79
C GLU A 190 -32.05 38.35 32.44
N LEU A 191 -33.11 38.46 33.25
CA LEU A 191 -34.40 37.84 32.98
C LEU A 191 -35.10 38.50 31.78
N GLY A 192 -34.96 39.81 31.63
CA GLY A 192 -35.45 40.54 30.45
C GLY A 192 -34.75 40.08 29.16
N GLU A 193 -33.43 39.90 29.18
CA GLU A 193 -32.67 39.35 28.04
C GLU A 193 -33.08 37.90 27.68
N LEU A 194 -33.53 37.13 28.67
CA LEU A 194 -34.05 35.77 28.48
C LEU A 194 -35.52 35.75 28.02
N GLY A 195 -36.18 36.90 27.94
CA GLY A 195 -37.59 37.03 27.53
C GLY A 195 -38.60 36.68 28.62
N VAL A 196 -38.20 36.73 29.89
CA VAL A 196 -39.06 36.46 31.06
C VAL A 196 -39.56 37.79 31.64
N ASP A 197 -40.86 37.88 31.94
CA ASP A 197 -41.44 39.06 32.60
C ASP A 197 -40.92 39.18 34.05
N ALA A 198 -40.06 40.17 34.29
CA ALA A 198 -39.38 40.40 35.56
C ALA A 198 -40.14 41.37 36.49
N THR A 199 -41.38 41.76 36.16
CA THR A 199 -42.15 42.76 36.93
C THR A 199 -42.45 42.32 38.37
N GLU A 200 -42.71 41.03 38.61
CA GLU A 200 -42.92 40.50 39.96
C GLU A 200 -41.62 40.42 40.76
N ALA A 201 -40.51 40.04 40.11
CA ALA A 201 -39.19 40.00 40.73
C ALA A 201 -38.73 41.40 41.16
N ALA A 202 -39.01 42.42 40.35
CA ALA A 202 -38.73 43.82 40.68
C ALA A 202 -39.55 44.30 41.90
N LYS A 203 -40.83 43.92 41.98
CA LYS A 203 -41.72 44.27 43.10
C LYS A 203 -41.25 43.62 44.41
N ASP A 204 -40.99 42.32 44.41
CA ASP A 204 -40.50 41.58 45.59
C ASP A 204 -39.15 42.15 46.06
N ALA A 205 -38.23 42.44 45.14
CA ALA A 205 -36.97 43.07 45.47
C ALA A 205 -37.12 44.47 46.11
N SER A 206 -38.05 45.29 45.61
CA SER A 206 -38.34 46.62 46.17
C SER A 206 -38.96 46.54 47.57
N SER A 207 -39.81 45.54 47.82
CA SER A 207 -40.44 45.33 49.13
C SER A 207 -39.49 44.85 50.23
N ARG A 208 -38.36 44.22 49.86
CA ARG A 208 -37.33 43.76 50.82
C ARG A 208 -36.29 44.82 51.15
N ARG A 209 -36.27 45.95 50.41
CA ARG A 209 -35.40 47.11 50.64
C ARG A 209 -36.03 48.17 51.55
N ALA A 210 -37.34 48.12 51.79
CA ALA A 210 -38.09 48.98 52.72
C ALA A 210 -38.17 48.34 54.12
#